data_AF-A0A085YY95-F1
#
_entry.id   AF-A0A085YY95-F1
#
_cell.length_a   1.000
_cell.length_b   1.000
_cell.length_c   1.000
_cell.angle_alpha   90.00
_cell.angle_beta   90.00
_cell.angle_gamma   90.00
#
_symmetry.space_group_name_H-M   'P 1'
#
loop_
_entity.id
_entity.type
_entity.pdbx_description
1 polymer ?
#
loop_
_entity_poly.entity_id
_entity_poly.type
_entity_poly.pdbx_seq_one_letter_code
_entity_poly.pdbx_strand_id
1 'polypeptide(L)'
;MKILNTNWINIVGVFIVSFLFTTIFDSLDPNVSRDFFQTIIASLIGILLYGMLFWICFITALIILDLFLIVFNQKYLKIKLFLEWIIISSPFIYWAIKYPEQRALYIVAVATFFITQLLRRGLINKATH
;
A
#
# COMPACT_ATOMS: atom_id res chain seq x y z
N MET A 1 -10.98 -11.67 14.42
CA MET A 1 -11.38 -10.52 13.58
C MET A 1 -10.68 -9.21 13.93
N LYS A 2 -10.41 -8.88 15.21
CA LYS A 2 -9.75 -7.61 15.60
C LYS A 2 -8.40 -7.33 14.89
N ILE A 3 -7.60 -8.36 14.63
CA ILE A 3 -6.30 -8.25 13.93
C ILE A 3 -6.46 -7.86 12.46
N LEU A 4 -7.42 -8.48 11.74
CA LEU A 4 -7.69 -8.14 10.34
C LEU A 4 -8.13 -6.69 10.19
N ASN A 5 -8.89 -6.17 11.16
CA ASN A 5 -9.30 -4.78 11.16
C ASN A 5 -8.09 -3.84 11.18
N THR A 6 -6.95 -4.22 11.79
CA THR A 6 -5.75 -3.37 11.81
C THR A 6 -5.13 -3.13 10.43
N ASN A 7 -5.51 -3.88 9.39
CA ASN A 7 -5.04 -3.66 8.01
C ASN A 7 -5.46 -2.31 7.42
N TRP A 8 -6.46 -1.64 8.00
CA TRP A 8 -6.88 -0.33 7.52
C TRP A 8 -5.71 0.66 7.46
N ILE A 9 -4.73 0.55 8.38
CA ILE A 9 -3.56 1.46 8.39
C ILE A 9 -2.67 1.27 7.15
N ASN A 10 -2.57 0.02 6.65
CA ASN A 10 -1.81 -0.27 5.44
C ASN A 10 -2.54 0.27 4.21
N ILE A 11 -3.86 0.05 4.13
CA ILE A 11 -4.69 0.50 3.01
C ILE A 11 -4.70 2.03 2.94
N VAL A 12 -5.03 2.68 4.06
CA VAL A 12 -5.10 4.15 4.15
C VAL A 12 -3.73 4.77 3.96
N GLY A 13 -2.67 4.21 4.57
CA GLY A 13 -1.33 4.76 4.43
C GLY A 13 -0.82 4.69 2.99
N VAL A 14 -0.94 3.53 2.32
CA VAL A 14 -0.59 3.40 0.90
C VAL A 14 -1.42 4.35 0.05
N PHE A 15 -2.73 4.45 0.30
CA PHE A 15 -3.62 5.34 -0.45
C PHE A 15 -3.18 6.81 -0.33
N ILE A 16 -3.00 7.31 0.89
CA ILE A 16 -2.64 8.71 1.14
C ILE A 16 -1.31 9.04 0.49
N VAL A 17 -0.28 8.20 0.68
CA VAL A 17 1.04 8.51 0.15
C VAL A 17 1.06 8.42 -1.38
N SER A 18 0.44 7.39 -1.97
CA SER A 18 0.32 7.31 -3.42
C SER A 18 -0.46 8.50 -3.99
N PHE A 19 -1.54 8.92 -3.35
CA PHE A 19 -2.36 10.05 -3.77
C PHE A 19 -1.61 11.38 -3.72
N LEU A 20 -0.91 11.65 -2.62
CA LEU A 20 -0.07 12.83 -2.54
C LEU A 20 1.06 12.79 -3.57
N PHE A 21 1.70 11.63 -3.75
CA PHE A 21 2.77 11.46 -4.71
C PHE A 21 2.31 11.74 -6.15
N THR A 22 1.21 11.14 -6.60
CA THR A 22 0.69 11.39 -7.96
C THR A 22 0.20 12.81 -8.12
N THR A 23 -0.47 13.38 -7.11
CA THR A 23 -0.99 14.76 -7.21
C THR A 23 0.14 15.76 -7.35
N ILE A 24 1.22 15.59 -6.57
CA ILE A 24 2.40 16.45 -6.66
C ILE A 24 3.10 16.27 -8.00
N PHE A 25 3.33 15.01 -8.41
CA PHE A 25 4.05 14.73 -9.65
C PHE A 25 3.32 15.24 -10.89
N ASP A 26 2.01 14.97 -10.99
CA ASP A 26 1.17 15.46 -12.08
C ASP A 26 1.04 16.99 -12.09
N SER A 27 1.12 17.65 -10.93
CA SER A 27 1.10 19.12 -10.85
C SER A 27 2.39 19.77 -11.35
N LEU A 28 3.47 19.01 -11.43
CA LEU A 28 4.79 19.47 -11.87
C LEU A 28 5.08 19.10 -13.34
N ASP A 29 4.18 18.37 -14.01
CA ASP A 29 4.38 17.97 -15.40
C ASP A 29 4.18 19.17 -16.36
N PRO A 30 5.24 19.66 -17.02
CA PRO A 30 5.13 20.81 -17.91
C PRO A 30 4.38 20.48 -19.21
N ASN A 31 4.14 19.20 -19.52
CA ASN A 31 3.52 18.78 -20.76
C ASN A 31 1.99 18.74 -20.70
N VAL A 32 1.41 18.89 -19.51
CA VAL A 32 -0.03 18.77 -19.30
C VAL A 32 -0.55 20.00 -18.55
N SER A 33 -1.33 20.84 -19.24
CA SER A 33 -2.01 21.96 -18.59
C SER A 33 -3.25 21.45 -17.86
N ARG A 34 -3.13 21.30 -16.53
CA ARG A 34 -4.24 21.00 -15.62
C ARG A 34 -4.25 22.00 -14.48
N ASP A 35 -5.44 22.47 -14.12
CA ASP A 35 -5.61 23.20 -12.86
C ASP A 35 -5.41 22.24 -11.68
N PHE A 36 -5.00 22.78 -10.53
CA PHE A 36 -4.76 21.99 -9.32
C PHE A 36 -5.94 21.07 -8.94
N PHE A 37 -7.18 21.56 -9.10
CA PHE A 37 -8.38 20.77 -8.85
C PHE A 37 -8.54 19.60 -9.83
N GLN A 38 -8.21 19.80 -11.10
CA GLN A 38 -8.22 18.73 -12.11
C GLN A 38 -7.15 17.68 -11.80
N THR A 39 -5.98 18.10 -11.32
CA THR A 39 -4.91 17.18 -10.92
C THR A 39 -5.30 16.30 -9.74
N ILE A 40 -5.97 16.86 -8.72
CA ILE A 40 -6.53 16.09 -7.61
C ILE A 40 -7.50 15.02 -8.11
N ILE A 41 -8.44 15.39 -8.98
CA ILE A 41 -9.42 14.45 -9.53
C ILE A 41 -8.74 13.39 -10.38
N ALA A 42 -7.81 13.78 -11.25
CA ALA A 42 -7.06 12.87 -12.10
C ALA A 42 -6.25 11.85 -11.27
N SER A 43 -5.60 12.30 -10.20
CA SER A 43 -4.88 11.43 -9.27
C SER A 43 -5.81 10.46 -8.54
N LEU A 44 -6.98 10.92 -8.10
CA LEU A 44 -7.97 10.08 -7.46
C LEU A 44 -8.46 8.97 -8.41
N ILE A 45 -8.78 9.34 -9.66
CA ILE A 45 -9.18 8.41 -10.72
C ILE A 45 -8.04 7.43 -11.03
N GLY A 46 -6.81 7.93 -11.16
CA GLY A 46 -5.61 7.12 -11.40
C GLY A 46 -5.44 6.04 -10.35
N ILE A 47 -5.57 6.39 -9.08
CA ILE A 47 -5.32 5.45 -7.97
C ILE A 47 -6.49 4.50 -7.76
N LEU A 48 -7.73 4.98 -7.80
CA LEU A 48 -8.89 4.15 -7.48
C LEU A 48 -9.36 3.29 -8.67
N LEU A 49 -9.38 3.86 -9.88
CA LEU A 49 -9.90 3.17 -11.06
C LEU A 49 -8.79 2.46 -11.81
N TYR A 50 -7.76 3.19 -12.26
CA TYR A 50 -6.65 2.57 -13.01
C TYR A 50 -5.79 1.68 -12.11
N GLY A 51 -5.65 2.03 -10.83
CA GLY A 51 -5.00 1.21 -9.80
C GLY A 51 -5.88 0.09 -9.22
N MET A 52 -7.07 -0.19 -9.75
CA MET A 52 -8.00 -1.16 -9.14
C MET A 52 -7.40 -2.57 -9.01
N LEU A 53 -6.66 -3.04 -10.03
CA LEU A 53 -5.98 -4.34 -9.96
C LEU A 53 -4.93 -4.38 -8.83
N PHE A 54 -4.19 -3.29 -8.65
CA PHE A 54 -3.27 -3.16 -7.52
C PHE A 54 -4.01 -3.31 -6.19
N TRP A 55 -5.12 -2.60 -6.01
CA TRP A 55 -5.90 -2.65 -4.76
C TRP A 55 -6.49 -4.03 -4.49
N ILE A 56 -7.07 -4.68 -5.50
CA ILE A 56 -7.64 -6.02 -5.35
C ILE A 56 -6.55 -7.00 -4.92
N CYS A 57 -5.41 -7.03 -5.62
CA CYS A 57 -4.29 -7.91 -5.28
C CYS A 57 -3.73 -7.60 -3.87
N PHE A 58 -3.54 -6.32 -3.55
CA PHE A 58 -2.99 -5.88 -2.28
C PHE A 58 -3.88 -6.26 -1.10
N ILE A 59 -5.17 -5.92 -1.16
CA ILE A 59 -6.14 -6.21 -0.09
C ILE A 59 -6.34 -7.71 0.07
N THR A 60 -6.46 -8.44 -1.04
CA THR A 60 -6.64 -9.90 -1.01
C THR A 60 -5.43 -10.58 -0.37
N ALA A 61 -4.21 -10.15 -0.75
CA ALA A 61 -2.98 -10.70 -0.19
C ALA A 61 -2.82 -10.39 1.31
N LEU A 62 -3.18 -9.18 1.76
CA LEU A 62 -3.22 -8.82 3.18
C LEU A 62 -4.12 -9.77 3.97
N ILE A 63 -5.35 -9.97 3.52
CA ILE A 63 -6.33 -10.82 4.22
C ILE A 63 -5.84 -12.26 4.27
N ILE A 64 -5.39 -12.81 3.14
CA ILE A 64 -4.91 -14.19 3.06
C ILE A 64 -3.71 -14.39 3.98
N LEU A 65 -2.67 -13.55 3.85
CA LEU A 65 -1.44 -13.74 4.62
C LEU A 65 -1.66 -13.49 6.11
N ASP A 66 -2.50 -12.54 6.50
CA ASP A 66 -2.87 -12.37 7.90
C ASP A 66 -3.51 -13.61 8.50
N LEU A 67 -4.46 -14.21 7.79
CA LEU A 67 -5.16 -15.41 8.24
C LEU A 67 -4.16 -16.53 8.48
N PHE A 68 -3.24 -16.77 7.53
CA PHE A 68 -2.26 -17.85 7.64
C PHE A 68 -1.12 -17.56 8.62
N LEU A 69 -0.57 -16.35 8.62
CA LEU A 69 0.65 -16.02 9.36
C LEU A 69 0.35 -15.51 10.77
N ILE A 70 -0.63 -14.62 10.96
CA ILE A 70 -0.76 -13.83 12.19
C ILE A 70 -1.90 -14.30 13.08
N VAL A 71 -3.07 -14.57 12.49
CA VAL A 71 -4.29 -14.87 13.26
C VAL A 71 -4.14 -16.12 14.13
N PHE A 72 -3.53 -17.18 13.60
CA PHE A 72 -3.36 -18.44 14.34
C PHE A 72 -2.26 -18.39 15.42
N ASN A 73 -1.21 -17.59 15.23
CA ASN A 73 -0.10 -17.54 16.17
C ASN A 73 0.64 -16.20 16.07
N GLN A 74 0.69 -15.45 17.18
CA GLN A 74 1.33 -14.13 17.21
C GLN A 74 2.80 -14.17 17.65
N LYS A 75 3.34 -15.37 17.93
CA LYS A 75 4.76 -15.54 18.23
C LYS A 75 5.59 -15.04 17.06
N TYR A 76 6.63 -14.26 17.37
CA TYR A 76 7.50 -13.62 16.38
C TYR A 76 6.77 -12.66 15.42
N LEU A 77 5.75 -11.93 15.90
CA LEU A 77 4.95 -10.99 15.10
C LEU A 77 5.79 -10.10 14.17
N LYS A 78 6.91 -9.53 14.65
CA LYS A 78 7.79 -8.67 13.84
C LYS A 78 8.32 -9.38 12.59
N ILE A 79 8.72 -10.65 12.71
CA ILE A 79 9.24 -11.45 11.59
C ILE A 79 8.11 -11.77 10.61
N LYS A 80 6.92 -12.11 11.13
CA LYS A 80 5.75 -12.44 10.30
C LYS A 80 5.28 -11.24 9.48
N LEU A 81 5.21 -10.07 10.11
CA LEU A 81 4.90 -8.81 9.43
C LEU A 81 5.93 -8.47 8.35
N PHE A 82 7.22 -8.76 8.59
CA PHE A 82 8.27 -8.58 7.60
C PHE A 82 8.15 -9.57 6.43
N LEU A 83 7.84 -10.83 6.69
CA LEU A 83 7.58 -11.83 5.64
C LEU A 83 6.35 -11.46 4.81
N GLU A 84 5.27 -11.03 5.46
CA GLU A 84 4.08 -10.53 4.78
C GLU A 84 4.44 -9.35 3.86
N TRP A 85 5.25 -8.41 4.34
CA TRP A 85 5.75 -7.31 3.52
C TRP A 85 6.53 -7.81 2.30
N ILE A 86 7.47 -8.76 2.45
CA ILE A 86 8.24 -9.32 1.33
C ILE A 86 7.30 -9.97 0.31
N ILE A 87 6.41 -10.85 0.75
CA ILE A 87 5.56 -11.65 -0.13
C ILE A 87 4.61 -10.74 -0.92
N ILE A 88 3.94 -9.80 -0.24
CA ILE A 88 3.01 -8.86 -0.88
C ILE A 88 3.76 -7.89 -1.78
N SER A 89 4.95 -7.42 -1.40
CA SER A 89 5.71 -6.45 -2.20
C SER A 89 6.33 -7.07 -3.45
N SER A 90 6.59 -8.37 -3.46
CA SER A 90 7.26 -9.07 -4.58
C SER A 90 6.65 -8.82 -5.96
N PRO A 91 5.33 -9.01 -6.19
CA PRO A 91 4.71 -8.71 -7.47
C PRO A 91 4.82 -7.23 -7.87
N PHE A 92 4.75 -6.30 -6.90
CA PHE A 92 4.85 -4.87 -7.16
C PHE A 92 6.29 -4.43 -7.47
N ILE A 93 7.29 -5.04 -6.85
CA ILE A 93 8.70 -4.86 -7.19
C ILE A 93 8.95 -5.35 -8.62
N TYR A 94 8.39 -6.50 -9.00
CA TYR A 94 8.47 -6.99 -10.37
C TYR A 94 7.83 -6.00 -11.37
N TRP A 95 6.66 -5.44 -11.07
CA TRP A 95 6.06 -4.39 -11.90
C TRP A 95 6.88 -3.11 -11.96
N ALA A 96 7.54 -2.70 -10.87
CA ALA A 96 8.44 -1.55 -10.85
C ALA A 96 9.64 -1.71 -11.80
N ILE A 97 10.10 -2.96 -11.98
CA ILE A 97 11.15 -3.29 -12.95
C ILE A 97 10.58 -3.31 -14.37
N LYS A 98 9.43 -3.97 -14.56
CA LYS A 98 8.79 -4.17 -15.87
C LYS A 98 8.23 -2.90 -16.49
N TYR A 99 7.75 -1.96 -15.67
CA TYR A 99 7.10 -0.71 -16.11
C TYR A 99 7.89 0.50 -15.59
N PRO A 100 8.96 0.95 -16.29
CA PRO A 100 9.82 2.03 -15.84
C PRO A 100 9.08 3.35 -15.58
N GLU A 101 8.07 3.66 -16.41
CA GLU A 101 7.27 4.89 -16.29
C GLU A 101 6.48 4.95 -14.97
N GLN A 102 6.07 3.81 -14.43
CA GLN A 102 5.31 3.70 -13.18
C GLN A 102 6.18 3.28 -11.99
N ARG A 103 7.49 3.11 -12.20
CA ARG A 103 8.42 2.57 -11.21
C ARG A 103 8.36 3.32 -9.88
N ALA A 104 8.35 4.66 -9.94
CA ALA A 104 8.35 5.48 -8.75
C ALA A 104 7.12 5.22 -7.88
N LEU A 105 5.94 5.09 -8.50
CA LEU A 105 4.69 4.83 -7.80
C LEU A 105 4.72 3.48 -7.06
N TYR A 106 5.20 2.41 -7.72
CA TYR A 106 5.32 1.10 -7.08
C TYR A 106 6.33 1.09 -5.94
N ILE A 107 7.49 1.75 -6.11
CA ILE A 107 8.50 1.85 -5.04
C ILE A 107 7.94 2.62 -3.84
N VAL A 108 7.25 3.74 -4.08
CA VAL A 108 6.61 4.54 -3.03
C VAL A 108 5.54 3.73 -2.30
N ALA A 109 4.73 2.94 -3.02
CA ALA A 109 3.74 2.07 -2.41
C ALA A 109 4.38 0.97 -1.54
N VAL A 110 5.44 0.31 -2.03
CA VAL A 110 6.18 -0.74 -1.30
C VAL A 110 6.85 -0.18 -0.04
N ALA A 111 7.49 0.98 -0.13
CA ALA A 111 8.13 1.65 0.99
C ALA A 111 7.10 2.09 2.04
N THR A 112 5.99 2.68 1.58
CA THR A 112 4.88 3.10 2.46
C THR A 112 4.27 1.90 3.16
N PHE A 113 4.03 0.81 2.43
CA PHE A 113 3.51 -0.41 3.01
C PHE A 113 4.43 -0.98 4.09
N PHE A 114 5.76 -0.93 3.89
CA PHE A 114 6.70 -1.32 4.95
C PHE A 114 6.52 -0.48 6.22
N ILE A 115 6.46 0.84 6.09
CA ILE A 115 6.31 1.77 7.21
C ILE A 115 4.98 1.53 7.93
N THR A 116 3.87 1.44 7.19
CA THR A 116 2.55 1.20 7.78
C THR A 116 2.48 -0.16 8.48
N GLN A 117 3.19 -1.17 7.96
CA GLN A 117 3.25 -2.48 8.58
C GLN A 117 4.00 -2.47 9.92
N LEU A 118 5.04 -1.63 10.04
CA LEU A 118 5.71 -1.39 11.33
C LEU A 118 4.78 -0.68 12.33
N LEU A 119 4.00 0.29 11.87
CA LEU A 119 3.00 0.98 12.71
C LEU A 119 1.87 0.03 13.14
N ARG A 120 1.40 -0.83 12.22
CA ARG A 120 0.36 -1.83 12.44
C ARG A 120 0.70 -2.76 13.61
N ARG A 121 1.97 -3.11 13.80
CA ARG A 121 2.43 -3.91 14.95
C ARG A 121 1.90 -3.39 16.29
N GLY A 122 1.94 -2.07 16.49
CA GLY A 122 1.45 -1.44 17.71
C GLY A 122 -0.06 -1.63 17.92
N LEU A 123 -0.84 -1.60 16.83
CA LEU A 123 -2.28 -1.83 16.85
C LEU A 123 -2.62 -3.29 17.14
N ILE A 124 -1.87 -4.24 16.55
CA ILE A 124 -2.07 -5.68 16.79
C ILE A 124 -1.84 -5.99 18.26
N ASN A 125 -0.73 -5.52 18.84
CA ASN A 125 -0.44 -5.74 20.26
C ASN A 125 -1.54 -5.20 21.18
N LYS A 126 -2.10 -4.02 20.88
CA LYS A 126 -3.22 -3.43 21.64
C LYS A 126 -4.55 -4.17 21.45
N ALA A 127 -4.72 -4.92 20.37
CA ALA A 127 -5.96 -5.63 20.08
C ALA A 127 -6.00 -7.03 20.74
N THR A 128 -4.85 -7.50 21.21
CA THR A 128 -4.63 -8.87 21.73
C THR A 128 -4.35 -8.91 23.24
N HIS A 129 -4.02 -7.76 23.83
CA HIS A 129 -3.93 -7.52 25.27
C HIS A 129 -5.11 -6.65 25.72
#